data_AF-A0A956BQ48-F1
#
_entry.id   AF-A0A956BQ48-F1
#
_cell.length_a   1.000
_cell.length_b   1.000
_cell.length_c   1.000
_cell.angle_alpha   90.00
_cell.angle_beta   90.00
_cell.angle_gamma   90.00
#
_symmetry.space_group_name_H-M   'P 1'
#
loop_
_entity.id
_entity.type
_entity.pdbx_description
1 polymer ?
#
loop_
_entity_poly.entity_id
_entity_poly.type
_entity_poly.pdbx_seq_one_letter_code
_entity_poly.pdbx_strand_id
1 'polypeptide(L)' 'YRPLTPEAAVTTDPDLIVLTTRGLQQLGGVEGVRALPSLGMTTAAREGRVVAVDDIQLLAFGLGTCAGATALRAGL' A
#
# COMPACT_ATOMS: atom_id res chain seq x y z
N TYR A 1 -14.02 -6.02 -5.11
CA TYR A 1 -12.74 -6.30 -4.44
C TYR A 1 -12.63 -7.81 -4.22
N ARG A 2 -11.43 -8.40 -4.28
CA ARG A 2 -11.18 -9.80 -3.88
C ARG A 2 -10.34 -9.82 -2.62
N PRO A 3 -10.53 -10.77 -1.69
CA PRO A 3 -9.61 -10.96 -0.58
C PRO A 3 -8.19 -11.20 -1.11
N LEU A 4 -7.19 -10.57 -0.49
CA LEU A 4 -5.79 -10.81 -0.80
C LEU A 4 -5.38 -12.16 -0.21
N THR A 5 -5.14 -13.16 -1.05
CA THR A 5 -4.60 -14.44 -0.58
C THR A 5 -3.07 -14.38 -0.53
N PRO A 6 -2.42 -15.16 0.35
CA PRO A 6 -0.96 -15.23 0.40
C PRO A 6 -0.33 -15.64 -0.94
N GLU A 7 -0.93 -16.58 -1.66
CA GLU A 7 -0.41 -17.07 -2.94
C GLU A 7 -0.43 -15.97 -4.01
N ALA A 8 -1.51 -15.19 -4.07
CA ALA A 8 -1.64 -14.11 -5.02
C ALA A 8 -0.64 -12.99 -4.74
N ALA A 9 -0.42 -12.66 -3.48
CA ALA A 9 0.49 -11.60 -3.07
C ALA A 9 1.96 -11.98 -3.34
N VAL A 10 2.37 -13.22 -3.04
CA VAL A 10 3.72 -13.72 -3.32
C VAL A 10 3.97 -13.87 -4.82
N THR A 11 2.99 -14.39 -5.57
CA THR A 11 3.15 -14.56 -7.03
C THR A 11 3.23 -13.23 -7.77
N THR A 12 2.51 -12.21 -7.29
CA THR A 12 2.55 -10.87 -7.89
C THR A 12 3.83 -10.13 -7.55
N ASP A 13 4.37 -10.34 -6.34
CA ASP A 13 5.52 -9.64 -5.74
C ASP A 13 5.62 -8.15 -6.13
N PRO A 14 4.69 -7.29 -5.67
CA PRO A 14 4.63 -5.91 -6.12
C PRO A 14 5.89 -5.13 -5.73
N ASP A 15 6.28 -4.17 -6.58
CA ASP A 15 7.38 -3.23 -6.29
C ASP A 15 7.01 -2.17 -5.25
N LEU A 16 5.72 -1.90 -5.07
CA LEU A 16 5.19 -0.88 -4.16
C LEU A 16 3.86 -1.32 -3.56
N ILE A 17 3.70 -1.17 -2.24
CA ILE A 17 2.43 -1.37 -1.55
C ILE A 17 1.78 -0.01 -1.30
N VAL A 18 0.59 0.18 -1.85
CA VAL A 18 -0.19 1.41 -1.66
C VAL A 18 -1.33 1.13 -0.68
N LEU A 19 -1.41 1.92 0.38
CA LEU A 19 -2.48 1.87 1.38
C LEU A 19 -3.06 3.26 1.58
N THR A 20 -4.27 3.32 2.16
CA THR A 20 -4.73 4.59 2.69
C THR A 20 -4.03 4.89 4.00
N THR A 21 -3.85 6.17 4.34
CA THR A 21 -3.23 6.59 5.61
C THR A 21 -3.92 5.95 6.81
N ARG A 22 -5.25 5.89 6.78
CA ARG A 22 -6.04 5.22 7.81
C ARG A 22 -5.75 3.72 7.86
N GLY A 23 -5.71 3.04 6.71
CA GLY A 23 -5.43 1.60 6.65
C GLY A 23 -4.05 1.26 7.22
N LEU A 24 -3.03 2.04 6.88
CA LEU A 24 -1.68 1.85 7.40
C LEU A 24 -1.62 2.04 8.93
N GLN A 25 -2.32 3.05 9.46
CA GLN A 25 -2.41 3.27 10.91
C GLN A 25 -3.11 2.11 11.63
N GLN A 26 -4.20 1.57 11.06
CA GLN A 26 -4.92 0.43 11.63
C GLN A 26 -4.07 -0.83 11.71
N LEU A 27 -3.12 -1.00 10.78
CA LEU A 27 -2.18 -2.12 10.79
C LEU A 27 -1.03 -1.91 11.79
N GLY A 28 -0.81 -0.69 12.30
CA GLY A 28 0.33 -0.38 13.15
C GLY A 28 1.56 0.09 12.36
N GLY A 29 1.36 0.67 11.18
CA GLY A 29 2.44 1.18 10.35
C GLY A 29 3.07 0.11 9.44
N VAL A 30 4.26 0.41 8.93
CA VAL A 30 4.98 -0.46 7.99
C VAL A 30 5.31 -1.83 8.60
N GLU A 31 5.60 -1.88 9.90
CA GLU A 31 5.81 -3.15 10.61
C GLU A 31 4.54 -4.01 10.64
N GLY A 32 3.38 -3.37 10.76
CA GLY A 32 2.08 -4.04 10.60
C GLY A 32 1.91 -4.71 9.24
N VAL A 33 2.32 -4.02 8.18
CA VAL A 33 2.30 -4.55 6.81
C VAL A 33 3.24 -5.75 6.67
N ARG A 34 4.45 -5.67 7.25
CA ARG A 34 5.43 -6.78 7.26
C ARG A 34 4.94 -7.99 8.05
N ALA A 35 4.12 -7.78 9.07
CA ALA A 35 3.55 -8.87 9.88
C ALA A 35 2.40 -9.60 9.18
N LEU A 36 1.81 -9.05 8.11
CA LEU A 36 0.73 -9.69 7.38
C LEU A 36 1.26 -10.92 6.61
N PRO A 37 0.68 -12.12 6.78
CA PRO A 37 1.15 -13.33 6.10
C PRO A 37 1.17 -13.21 4.57
N SER A 38 0.21 -12.47 4.01
CA SER A 38 0.12 -12.27 2.56
C SER A 38 1.13 -11.25 2.04
N LEU A 39 1.46 -10.20 2.79
CA LEU A 39 2.33 -9.13 2.29
C LEU A 39 3.78 -9.24 2.77
N GLY A 40 4.04 -9.79 3.96
CA GLY A 40 5.37 -9.82 4.57
C GLY A 40 6.44 -10.56 3.76
N MET A 41 6.03 -11.46 2.87
CA MET A 41 6.96 -12.19 1.99
C MET A 41 7.34 -11.42 0.72
N THR A 42 6.65 -10.31 0.41
CA THR A 42 6.95 -9.51 -0.79
C THR A 42 8.18 -8.64 -0.60
N THR A 43 8.86 -8.36 -1.70
CA THR A 43 10.03 -7.47 -1.74
C THR A 43 9.66 -6.07 -1.24
N ALA A 44 8.52 -5.51 -1.67
CA ALA A 44 8.06 -4.20 -1.20
C ALA A 44 7.84 -4.14 0.32
N ALA A 45 7.22 -5.16 0.93
CA ALA A 45 7.03 -5.16 2.38
C ALA A 45 8.37 -5.25 3.13
N ARG A 46 9.26 -6.14 2.68
CA ARG A 46 10.59 -6.32 3.28
C ARG A 46 11.44 -5.05 3.20
N GLU A 47 11.44 -4.38 2.06
CA GLU A 47 12.18 -3.11 1.88
C GLU A 47 11.45 -1.91 2.48
N GLY A 48 10.21 -2.07 2.94
CA GLY A 48 9.42 -0.97 3.49
C GLY A 48 8.94 0.02 2.43
N ARG A 49 8.84 -0.42 1.16
CA ARG A 49 8.25 0.33 0.05
C ARG A 49 6.72 0.35 0.20
N VAL A 50 6.27 1.14 1.16
CA VAL A 50 4.86 1.33 1.48
C VAL A 50 4.55 2.82 1.40
N VAL A 51 3.59 3.19 0.55
CA VAL A 51 3.10 4.56 0.44
C VAL A 51 1.68 4.63 1.01
N ALA A 52 1.50 5.56 1.96
CA ALA A 52 0.20 5.93 2.47
C ALA A 52 -0.28 7.21 1.80
N VAL A 53 -1.49 7.15 1.23
CA VAL A 53 -2.17 8.31 0.63
C VAL A 53 -3.49 8.55 1.35
N ASP A 54 -3.91 9.79 1.47
CA ASP A 54 -5.25 10.10 1.99
C ASP A 54 -6.35 9.43 1.15
N ASP A 55 -7.36 8.86 1.80
CA ASP A 55 -8.44 8.08 1.17
C ASP A 55 -9.16 8.88 0.07
N ILE A 56 -9.40 10.18 0.27
CA ILE A 56 -10.09 11.04 -0.70
C ILE A 56 -9.18 11.33 -1.89
N GLN A 57 -7.89 11.57 -1.64
CA GLN A 57 -6.92 11.82 -2.70
C GLN A 57 -6.69 10.60 -3.59
N LEU A 58 -6.79 9.39 -3.04
CA LEU A 58 -6.53 8.15 -3.77
C LEU A 58 -7.76 7.63 -4.53
N LEU A 59 -8.96 7.71 -3.94
CA LEU A 59 -10.13 6.98 -4.42
C LEU A 59 -11.25 7.87 -4.98
N ALA A 60 -11.33 9.15 -4.58
CA ALA A 60 -12.46 10.00 -4.95
C ALA A 60 -12.32 10.66 -6.33
N PHE A 61 -11.12 10.60 -6.93
CA PHE A 61 -10.82 11.23 -8.24
C PHE A 61 -11.27 12.70 -8.36
N GLY A 62 -11.22 13.44 -7.25
CA GLY A 62 -11.60 14.85 -7.17
C GLY A 62 -10.41 15.81 -7.26
N LEU A 63 -10.53 16.98 -6.65
CA LEU A 63 -9.48 18.00 -6.61
C LEU A 63 -8.15 17.50 -6.01
N GLY A 64 -8.21 16.51 -5.13
CA GLY A 64 -7.03 15.88 -4.51
C GLY A 64 -6.26 14.90 -5.40
N THR A 65 -6.77 14.54 -6.58
CA THR A 65 -6.18 13.50 -7.45
C THR A 65 -4.74 13.80 -7.85
N CYS A 66 -4.45 15.06 -8.22
CA CYS A 66 -3.09 15.44 -8.62
C CYS A 66 -2.10 15.31 -7.46
N ALA A 67 -2.53 15.66 -6.24
CA ALA A 67 -1.72 15.48 -5.04
C ALA A 67 -1.47 13.98 -4.76
N GLY A 68 -2.52 13.15 -4.84
CA GLY A 68 -2.40 11.69 -4.69
C GLY A 68 -1.46 11.07 -5.73
N ALA A 69 -1.60 11.43 -7.00
CA ALA A 69 -0.71 10.96 -8.07
C ALA A 69 0.75 11.37 -7.85
N THR A 70 0.98 12.58 -7.34
CA THR A 70 2.33 13.07 -7.00
C THR A 70 2.93 12.29 -5.83
N ALA A 71 2.12 11.99 -4.81
CA ALA A 71 2.55 11.17 -3.67
C ALA A 71 2.96 9.75 -4.12
N LEU A 72 2.18 9.13 -5.02
CA LEU A 72 2.52 7.82 -5.59
C LEU A 72 3.82 7.87 -6.39
N ARG A 73 3.99 8.89 -7.24
CA ARG A 73 5.21 9.07 -8.03
C ARG A 73 6.46 9.21 -7.16
N ALA A 74 6.36 9.86 -6.01
CA ALA A 74 7.50 10.03 -5.10
C ALA A 74 7.94 8.74 -4.40
N GLY A 75 7.08 7.71 -4.37
CA GLY A 75 7.39 6.40 -3.79
C GLY A 75 7.81 5.32 -4.77
N LEU A 76 7.85 5.64 -6.08
CA LEU A 76 8.43 4.80 -7.13
C LEU A 76 9.94 5.09 -7.26
#